data_AF-J9ZE28-F1
#
_entry.id   AF-J9ZE28-F1
#
_cell.length_a   1.000
_cell.length_b   1.000
_cell.length_c   1.000
_cell.angle_alpha   90.00
_cell.angle_beta   90.00
_cell.angle_gamma   90.00
#
_symmetry.space_group_name_H-M   'P 1'
#
loop_
_entity.id
_entity.type
_entity.pdbx_description
1 polymer ?
#
loop_
_entity_poly.entity_id
_entity_poly.type
_entity_poly.pdbx_seq_one_letter_code
_entity_poly.pdbx_strand_id
1 'polypeptide(L)'
;MDRGIIVSRKEVESTTLSEALDRYEKEISSSKKGHRREKTRISICKNHPLAKRASIRGNDMAFYKDERLKAGYSANTVRLELAIISHLFEIARKEWGMEGLTNPVKAIRMPSPPAVRDRRLGPGELEKLLESSFEDLNQVIRFALETAMRRGELAG
;
A
#
# COMPACT_ATOMS: atom_id res chain seq x y z
N MET A 1 24.34 -20.26 10.54
CA MET A 1 25.57 -19.56 10.96
C MET A 1 25.81 -18.43 9.97
N ASP A 2 25.48 -17.24 10.44
CA ASP A 2 25.98 -15.90 10.09
C ASP A 2 26.41 -15.62 8.65
N ARG A 3 25.50 -14.99 7.90
CA ARG A 3 25.87 -14.02 6.87
C ARG A 3 25.59 -12.61 7.41
N GLY A 4 26.42 -12.19 8.36
CA GLY A 4 26.55 -10.78 8.70
C GLY A 4 27.18 -10.06 7.52
N ILE A 5 26.35 -9.66 6.55
CA ILE A 5 26.77 -8.75 5.49
C ILE A 5 26.92 -7.39 6.18
N ILE A 6 28.15 -7.06 6.57
CA ILE A 6 28.51 -5.72 7.01
C ILE A 6 28.43 -4.84 5.75
N VAL A 7 27.22 -4.37 5.46
CA VAL A 7 26.95 -3.37 4.43
C VAL A 7 27.67 -2.10 4.85
N SER A 8 28.66 -1.71 4.04
CA SER A 8 29.47 -0.53 4.29
C SER A 8 28.56 0.70 4.38
N ARG A 9 28.83 1.62 5.30
CA ARG A 9 28.12 2.91 5.45
C ARG A 9 27.98 3.67 4.12
N LYS A 10 28.90 3.41 3.17
CA LYS A 10 28.93 3.94 1.81
C LYS A 10 27.79 3.42 0.92
N GLU A 11 27.35 2.17 1.10
CA GLU A 11 26.22 1.59 0.36
C GLU A 11 24.90 2.29 0.73
N VAL A 12 24.71 2.61 2.02
CA VAL A 12 23.53 3.36 2.51
C VAL A 12 23.44 4.75 1.87
N GLU A 13 24.57 5.40 1.61
CA GLU A 13 24.62 6.74 1.03
C GLU A 13 24.48 6.74 -0.51
N SER A 14 24.74 5.61 -1.16
CA SER A 14 24.66 5.48 -2.63
C SER A 14 23.35 4.87 -3.14
N THR A 15 22.71 3.99 -2.36
CA THR A 15 21.51 3.29 -2.83
C THR A 15 20.33 4.24 -2.93
N THR A 16 19.79 4.39 -4.13
CA THR A 16 18.60 5.20 -4.38
C THR A 16 17.35 4.51 -3.84
N LEU A 17 16.31 5.30 -3.52
CA LEU A 17 15.00 4.75 -3.14
C LEU A 17 14.44 3.81 -4.22
N SER A 18 14.70 4.07 -5.50
CA SER A 18 14.29 3.21 -6.61
C SER A 18 14.95 1.84 -6.55
N GLU A 19 16.28 1.78 -6.34
CA GLU A 19 17.01 0.51 -6.22
C GLU A 19 16.58 -0.27 -4.97
N ALA A 20 16.38 0.44 -3.86
CA ALA A 20 15.86 -0.15 -2.63
C ALA A 20 14.46 -0.75 -2.84
N LEU A 21 13.57 -0.05 -3.56
CA LEU A 21 12.25 -0.55 -3.92
C LEU A 21 12.31 -1.77 -4.85
N ASP A 22 13.25 -1.81 -5.79
CA ASP A 22 13.46 -2.97 -6.67
C ASP A 22 13.92 -4.21 -5.90
N ARG A 23 14.85 -4.01 -4.97
CA ARG A 23 15.31 -5.08 -4.07
C ARG A 23 14.16 -5.58 -3.19
N TYR A 24 13.39 -4.65 -2.61
CA TYR A 24 12.22 -4.97 -1.79
C TYR A 24 11.14 -5.73 -2.54
N GLU A 25 10.87 -5.36 -3.79
CA GLU A 25 9.90 -6.08 -4.62
C GLU A 25 10.32 -7.54 -4.79
N LYS A 26 11.60 -7.78 -5.10
CA LYS A 26 12.16 -9.11 -5.36
C LYS A 26 12.25 -9.98 -4.11
N GLU A 27 12.80 -9.44 -3.02
CA GLU A 27 13.13 -10.21 -1.81
C GLU A 27 11.92 -10.36 -0.87
N ILE A 28 11.08 -9.33 -0.76
CA ILE A 28 10.04 -9.26 0.27
C ILE A 28 8.64 -9.32 -0.34
N SER A 29 8.33 -8.41 -1.28
CA SER A 29 6.95 -8.28 -1.80
C SER A 29 6.50 -9.51 -2.58
N SER A 30 7.42 -10.18 -3.30
CA SER A 30 7.17 -11.39 -4.10
C SER A 30 6.56 -12.54 -3.28
N SER A 31 6.94 -12.66 -2.02
CA SER A 31 6.45 -13.70 -1.10
C SER A 31 5.03 -13.44 -0.56
N LYS A 32 4.51 -12.22 -0.72
CA LYS A 32 3.24 -11.82 -0.12
C LYS A 32 2.06 -12.17 -1.02
N LYS A 33 0.96 -12.64 -0.41
CA LYS A 33 -0.34 -12.83 -1.08
C LYS A 33 -0.82 -11.56 -1.82
N GLY A 34 -0.44 -10.38 -1.33
CA GLY A 34 -0.78 -9.07 -1.91
C GLY A 34 0.16 -8.55 -2.99
N HIS A 35 1.15 -9.34 -3.46
CA HIS A 35 2.25 -8.90 -4.33
C HIS A 35 1.77 -8.06 -5.53
N ARG A 36 0.77 -8.52 -6.28
CA ARG A 36 0.27 -7.79 -7.47
C ARG A 36 -0.11 -6.35 -7.17
N ARG A 37 -0.80 -6.11 -6.04
CA ARG A 37 -1.22 -4.76 -5.62
C ARG A 37 -0.05 -3.95 -5.05
N GLU A 38 0.88 -4.59 -4.36
CA GLU A 38 2.10 -3.92 -3.89
C GLU A 38 2.98 -3.49 -5.06
N LYS A 39 3.19 -4.35 -6.07
CA LYS A 39 3.96 -4.05 -7.28
C LYS A 39 3.46 -2.79 -7.99
N THR A 40 2.15 -2.62 -8.13
CA THR A 40 1.58 -1.38 -8.69
C THR A 40 1.96 -0.15 -7.86
N ARG A 41 1.91 -0.24 -6.53
CA ARG A 41 2.28 0.87 -5.64
C ARG A 41 3.77 1.15 -5.63
N ILE A 42 4.59 0.09 -5.69
CA ILE A 42 6.04 0.19 -5.85
C ILE A 42 6.36 0.95 -7.14
N SER A 43 5.73 0.59 -8.26
CA SER A 43 5.88 1.29 -9.54
C SER A 43 5.50 2.78 -9.44
N ILE A 44 4.38 3.11 -8.77
CA ILE A 44 3.99 4.50 -8.49
C ILE A 44 5.09 5.24 -7.71
N CYS A 45 5.60 4.62 -6.63
CA CYS A 45 6.66 5.22 -5.82
C CYS A 45 7.95 5.42 -6.63
N LYS A 46 8.32 4.46 -7.50
CA LYS A 46 9.49 4.53 -8.38
C LYS A 46 9.41 5.62 -9.44
N ASN A 47 8.21 5.90 -9.95
CA ASN A 47 8.00 6.94 -10.96
C ASN A 47 8.04 8.36 -10.36
N HIS A 48 8.00 8.48 -9.04
CA HIS A 48 8.09 9.77 -8.37
C HIS A 48 9.55 10.30 -8.36
N PRO A 49 9.79 11.62 -8.52
CA PRO A 49 11.14 12.19 -8.53
C PRO A 49 12.01 11.82 -7.31
N LEU A 50 11.38 11.65 -6.14
CA LEU A 50 12.07 11.23 -4.90
C LEU A 50 12.72 9.84 -5.01
N ALA A 51 12.25 8.97 -5.91
CA ALA A 51 12.83 7.64 -6.09
C ALA A 51 14.31 7.68 -6.51
N LYS A 52 14.73 8.76 -7.18
CA LYS A 52 16.11 8.93 -7.66
C LYS A 52 17.08 9.39 -6.57
N ARG A 53 16.59 9.70 -5.37
CA ARG A 53 17.41 10.20 -4.27
C ARG A 53 17.87 9.03 -3.40
N ALA A 54 19.12 9.08 -2.97
CA ALA A 54 19.69 8.13 -2.01
C ALA A 54 19.33 8.47 -0.56
N SER A 55 19.24 9.76 -0.22
CA SER A 55 18.83 10.21 1.12
C SER A 55 17.41 10.77 1.10
N ILE A 56 16.49 10.03 1.75
CA ILE A 56 15.11 10.42 1.96
C ILE A 56 14.92 10.87 3.40
N ARG A 57 14.39 12.08 3.58
CA ARG A 57 14.10 12.67 4.91
C ARG A 57 12.59 12.71 5.17
N GLY A 58 12.21 12.98 6.42
CA GLY A 58 10.80 13.17 6.79
C GLY A 58 10.09 14.24 5.95
N ASN A 59 10.77 15.37 5.67
CA ASN A 59 10.20 16.42 4.82
C ASN A 59 9.89 15.94 3.40
N ASP A 60 10.70 15.04 2.84
CA ASP A 60 10.44 14.47 1.51
C ASP A 60 9.19 13.59 1.52
N MET A 61 8.97 12.83 2.59
CA MET A 61 7.75 12.03 2.77
C MET A 61 6.52 12.88 3.03
N ALA A 62 6.67 13.99 3.76
CA ALA A 62 5.60 14.96 3.97
C ALA A 62 5.19 15.60 2.63
N PHE A 63 6.18 16.04 1.83
CA PHE A 63 5.96 16.57 0.49
C PHE A 63 5.25 15.56 -0.41
N TYR A 64 5.75 14.32 -0.47
CA TYR A 64 5.10 13.24 -1.22
C TYR A 64 3.64 13.07 -0.81
N LYS A 65 3.39 12.95 0.50
CA LYS A 65 2.04 12.79 1.05
C LYS A 65 1.12 13.94 0.64
N ASP A 66 1.57 15.19 0.78
CA ASP A 66 0.77 16.37 0.45
C ASP A 66 0.53 16.49 -1.07
N GLU A 67 1.51 16.16 -1.91
CA GLU A 67 1.36 16.12 -3.36
C GLU A 67 0.31 15.09 -3.79
N ARG A 68 0.39 13.86 -3.26
CA ARG A 68 -0.58 12.80 -3.58
C ARG A 68 -1.99 13.16 -3.12
N LEU A 69 -2.14 13.80 -1.96
CA LEU A 69 -3.44 14.27 -1.49
C LEU A 69 -3.99 15.40 -2.39
N LYS A 70 -3.15 16.36 -2.79
CA LYS A 70 -3.54 17.44 -3.71
C LYS A 70 -3.93 16.93 -5.09
N ALA A 71 -3.31 15.85 -5.55
CA ALA A 71 -3.67 15.18 -6.80
C ALA A 71 -4.99 14.37 -6.73
N GLY A 72 -5.73 14.44 -5.62
CA GLY A 72 -7.06 13.84 -5.47
C GLY A 72 -7.07 12.37 -5.05
N TYR A 73 -5.93 11.80 -4.65
CA TYR A 73 -5.89 10.42 -4.19
C TYR A 73 -6.50 10.26 -2.79
N SER A 74 -7.22 9.15 -2.58
CA SER A 74 -7.82 8.86 -1.27
C SER A 74 -6.74 8.73 -0.19
N ALA A 75 -7.07 9.16 1.04
CA ALA A 75 -6.15 9.06 2.17
C ALA A 75 -5.65 7.62 2.41
N ASN A 76 -6.51 6.62 2.20
CA ASN A 76 -6.10 5.22 2.32
C ASN A 76 -5.08 4.80 1.24
N THR A 77 -5.22 5.30 0.01
CA THR A 77 -4.24 5.05 -1.06
C THR A 77 -2.86 5.56 -0.65
N VAL A 78 -2.79 6.83 -0.21
CA VAL A 78 -1.53 7.46 0.22
C VAL A 78 -0.94 6.73 1.44
N ARG A 79 -1.78 6.32 2.40
CA ARG A 79 -1.32 5.52 3.56
C ARG A 79 -0.68 4.20 3.15
N LEU A 80 -1.24 3.51 2.15
CA LEU A 80 -0.72 2.22 1.69
C LEU A 80 0.59 2.39 0.91
N GLU A 81 0.76 3.47 0.15
CA GLU A 81 2.04 3.82 -0.49
C GLU A 81 3.11 4.10 0.59
N LEU A 82 2.79 4.95 1.57
CA LEU A 82 3.69 5.25 2.70
C LEU A 82 4.01 4.02 3.55
N ALA A 83 3.08 3.07 3.70
CA ALA A 83 3.31 1.84 4.44
C ALA A 83 4.37 0.95 3.77
N ILE A 84 4.41 0.90 2.43
CA ILE A 84 5.44 0.17 1.69
C ILE A 84 6.81 0.80 1.94
N ILE A 85 6.91 2.13 1.83
CA ILE A 85 8.16 2.85 2.09
C ILE A 85 8.58 2.65 3.56
N SER A 86 7.66 2.76 4.50
CA SER A 86 7.95 2.52 5.91
C SER A 86 8.50 1.11 6.14
N HIS A 87 7.88 0.08 5.55
CA HIS A 87 8.34 -1.29 5.72
C HIS A 87 9.67 -1.55 5.01
N LEU A 88 9.90 -0.94 3.84
CA LEU A 88 11.19 -0.96 3.16
C LEU A 88 12.32 -0.49 4.10
N PHE A 89 12.14 0.65 4.78
CA PHE A 89 13.15 1.18 5.70
C PHE A 89 13.37 0.28 6.92
N GLU A 90 12.32 -0.38 7.42
CA GLU A 90 12.49 -1.36 8.52
C GLU A 90 13.25 -2.61 8.08
N ILE A 91 13.00 -3.12 6.86
CA ILE A 91 13.75 -4.25 6.29
C ILE A 91 15.19 -3.85 6.02
N ALA A 92 15.41 -2.68 5.40
CA ALA A 92 16.75 -2.18 5.14
C ALA A 92 17.59 -2.12 6.43
N ARG A 93 16.97 -1.62 7.51
CA ARG A 93 17.61 -1.55 8.82
C ARG A 93 17.89 -2.92 9.44
N LYS A 94 16.92 -3.86 9.39
CA LYS A 94 16.99 -5.13 10.11
C LYS A 94 17.68 -6.25 9.36
N GLU A 95 17.52 -6.31 8.05
CA GLU A 95 17.89 -7.45 7.21
C GLU A 95 18.99 -7.10 6.20
N TRP A 96 19.09 -5.82 5.79
CA TRP A 96 20.12 -5.38 4.84
C TRP A 96 21.33 -4.73 5.51
N GLY A 97 21.50 -4.89 6.82
CA GLY A 97 22.67 -4.37 7.56
C GLY A 97 22.75 -2.85 7.63
N MET A 98 21.68 -2.11 7.30
CA MET A 98 21.64 -0.64 7.36
C MET A 98 21.23 -0.15 8.75
N GLU A 99 21.93 -0.59 9.80
CA GLU A 99 21.52 -0.46 11.21
C GLU A 99 21.32 1.00 11.67
N GLY A 100 21.95 1.97 11.00
CA GLY A 100 21.80 3.41 11.28
C GLY A 100 20.64 4.11 10.55
N LEU A 101 19.87 3.40 9.71
CA LEU A 101 18.83 4.01 8.91
C LEU A 101 17.59 4.36 9.76
N THR A 102 17.24 5.65 9.79
CA THR A 102 16.00 6.12 10.41
C THR A 102 14.85 6.07 9.40
N ASN A 103 13.70 5.54 9.80
CA ASN A 103 12.52 5.50 8.95
C ASN A 103 11.89 6.90 8.82
N PRO A 104 11.92 7.53 7.62
CA PRO A 104 11.43 8.90 7.42
C PRO A 104 9.91 9.00 7.50
N VAL A 105 9.18 7.90 7.29
CA VAL A 105 7.71 7.87 7.37
C VAL A 105 7.23 8.00 8.82
N LYS A 106 8.02 7.51 9.79
CA LYS A 106 7.70 7.67 11.22
C LYS A 106 7.86 9.11 11.71
N ALA A 107 8.57 9.95 10.96
CA ALA A 107 8.76 11.37 11.28
C ALA A 107 7.62 12.26 10.77
N ILE A 108 6.61 11.71 10.08
CA ILE A 108 5.49 12.47 9.52
C ILE A 108 4.15 12.06 10.12
N ARG A 109 3.20 13.00 10.13
CA ARG A 109 1.81 12.70 10.45
C ARG A 109 1.14 11.99 9.27
N MET A 110 0.64 10.78 9.52
CA MET A 110 -0.09 9.99 8.53
C MET A 110 -1.43 10.65 8.16
N PRO A 111 -1.89 10.52 6.91
CA PRO A 111 -3.24 10.94 6.52
C PRO A 111 -4.29 10.27 7.41
N SER A 112 -5.32 11.03 7.80
CA SER A 112 -6.46 10.48 8.53
C SER A 112 -7.12 9.37 7.72
N PRO A 113 -7.45 8.22 8.33
CA PRO A 113 -8.19 7.19 7.62
C PRO A 113 -9.52 7.76 7.09
N PRO A 114 -9.98 7.33 5.91
CA PRO A 114 -11.29 7.74 5.43
C PRO A 114 -12.38 7.29 6.40
N ALA A 115 -13.50 8.02 6.41
CA ALA A 115 -14.68 7.62 7.17
C ALA A 115 -15.07 6.17 6.84
N VAL A 116 -15.42 5.41 7.87
CA VAL A 116 -15.90 4.04 7.71
C VAL A 116 -17.19 4.10 6.89
N ARG A 117 -17.26 3.31 5.83
CA ARG A 117 -18.51 3.16 5.07
C ARG A 117 -19.43 2.25 5.88
N ASP A 118 -20.43 2.83 6.55
CA ASP A 118 -21.43 2.06 7.29
C ASP A 118 -22.78 1.92 6.56
N ARG A 119 -23.02 2.73 5.51
CA ARG A 119 -24.27 2.77 4.74
C ARG A 119 -24.70 1.35 4.35
N ARG A 120 -25.92 0.99 4.76
CA ARG A 120 -26.63 -0.22 4.34
C ARG A 120 -27.72 0.13 3.33
N LEU A 121 -28.36 -0.90 2.77
CA LEU A 121 -29.56 -0.72 1.96
C LEU A 121 -30.66 -0.12 2.83
N GLY A 122 -31.22 1.00 2.38
CA GLY A 122 -32.40 1.60 2.99
C GLY A 122 -33.68 0.85 2.59
N PRO A 123 -34.81 1.16 3.24
CA PRO A 123 -36.11 0.60 2.86
C PRO A 123 -36.44 0.86 1.39
N GLY A 124 -36.86 -0.16 0.64
CA GLY A 124 -37.21 -0.04 -0.77
C GLY A 124 -36.02 -0.04 -1.74
N GLU A 125 -34.77 0.01 -1.25
CA GLU A 125 -33.59 0.00 -2.14
C GLU A 125 -33.28 -1.39 -2.69
N LEU A 126 -33.57 -2.45 -1.91
CA LEU A 126 -33.36 -3.81 -2.34
C LEU A 126 -34.32 -4.17 -3.48
N GLU A 127 -35.59 -3.81 -3.35
CA GLU A 127 -36.63 -4.06 -4.32
C GLU A 127 -36.29 -3.40 -5.65
N LYS A 128 -35.90 -2.12 -5.62
CA LYS A 128 -35.44 -1.38 -6.81
C LYS A 128 -34.19 -1.99 -7.45
N LEU A 129 -33.26 -2.50 -6.64
CA LEU A 129 -32.08 -3.21 -7.15
C LEU A 129 -32.47 -4.50 -7.89
N LEU A 130 -33.41 -5.27 -7.33
CA LEU A 130 -33.87 -6.51 -7.93
C LEU A 130 -34.68 -6.27 -9.21
N GLU A 131 -35.52 -5.23 -9.24
CA GLU A 131 -36.31 -4.84 -10.43
C GLU A 131 -35.45 -4.36 -11.60
N SER A 132 -34.30 -3.73 -11.31
CA SER A 132 -33.37 -3.21 -12.31
C SER A 132 -32.29 -4.19 -12.74
N SER A 133 -32.24 -5.37 -12.11
CA SER A 133 -31.25 -6.42 -12.38
C SER A 133 -31.86 -7.55 -13.22
N PHE A 134 -31.01 -8.30 -13.92
CA PHE A 134 -31.42 -9.50 -14.64
C PHE A 134 -31.52 -10.71 -13.69
N GLU A 135 -32.27 -11.73 -14.10
CA GLU A 135 -32.67 -12.86 -13.25
C GLU A 135 -31.50 -13.55 -12.53
N ASP A 136 -30.41 -13.86 -13.24
CA ASP A 136 -29.25 -14.51 -12.63
C ASP A 136 -28.59 -13.63 -11.54
N LEU A 137 -28.54 -12.31 -11.77
CA LEU A 137 -28.00 -11.37 -10.78
C LEU A 137 -28.91 -11.26 -9.56
N ASN A 138 -30.23 -11.37 -9.74
CA ASN A 138 -31.18 -11.40 -8.63
C ASN A 138 -30.94 -12.59 -7.71
N GLN A 139 -30.67 -13.77 -8.27
CA GLN A 139 -30.34 -14.96 -7.48
C GLN A 139 -29.06 -14.77 -6.67
N VAL A 140 -28.01 -14.21 -7.29
CA VAL A 140 -26.75 -13.91 -6.62
C VAL A 140 -26.94 -12.87 -5.50
N ILE A 141 -27.71 -11.81 -5.74
CA ILE A 141 -28.01 -10.79 -4.73
C ILE A 141 -28.71 -11.42 -3.52
N ARG A 142 -29.74 -12.23 -3.74
CA ARG A 142 -30.47 -12.91 -2.66
C ARG A 142 -29.56 -13.86 -1.89
N PHE A 143 -28.80 -14.68 -2.59
CA PHE A 143 -27.85 -15.60 -1.96
C PHE A 143 -26.78 -14.86 -1.11
N ALA A 144 -26.27 -13.73 -1.62
CA ALA A 144 -25.32 -12.90 -0.89
C ALA A 144 -25.92 -12.29 0.39
N LEU A 145 -27.19 -11.90 0.37
CA LEU A 145 -27.88 -11.34 1.53
C LEU A 145 -28.11 -12.39 2.62
N GLU A 146 -28.49 -13.60 2.25
CA GLU A 146 -28.76 -14.69 3.21
C GLU A 146 -27.48 -15.24 3.84
N THR A 147 -26.38 -15.31 3.07
CA THR A 147 -25.13 -15.92 3.53
C THR A 147 -24.15 -14.92 4.13
N ALA A 148 -24.35 -13.63 3.87
CA ALA A 148 -23.39 -12.56 4.16
C ALA A 148 -21.96 -12.84 3.63
N MET A 149 -21.82 -13.73 2.64
CA MET A 149 -20.54 -14.09 2.04
C MET A 149 -19.93 -12.89 1.32
N ARG A 150 -18.60 -12.79 1.36
CA ARG A 150 -17.91 -11.75 0.58
C ARG A 150 -18.03 -12.07 -0.91
N ARG A 151 -18.05 -11.04 -1.75
CA ARG A 151 -18.02 -11.19 -3.22
C ARG A 151 -16.94 -12.16 -3.73
N GLY A 152 -15.76 -12.14 -3.11
CA GLY A 152 -14.67 -13.06 -3.51
C GLY A 152 -14.90 -14.52 -3.13
N GLU A 153 -15.78 -14.78 -2.17
CA GLU A 153 -16.22 -16.12 -1.77
C GLU A 153 -17.42 -16.58 -2.62
N LEU A 154 -18.23 -15.62 -3.12
CA LEU A 154 -19.34 -15.90 -4.03
C LEU A 154 -18.91 -16.23 -5.46
N ALA A 155 -17.82 -15.62 -5.92
CA ALA A 155 -17.32 -15.73 -7.30
C ALA A 155 -15.98 -16.47 -7.43
N GLY A 156 -15.48 -17.02 -6.32
CA GLY A 156 -14.23 -17.78 -6.25
C GLY A 156 -14.50 -19.26 -6.21
#